data_AF-A0A936JE06-F1
#
_entry.id   AF-A0A936JE06-F1
#
_cell.length_a   1.000
_cell.length_b   1.000
_cell.length_c   1.000
_cell.angle_alpha   90.00
_cell.angle_beta   90.00
_cell.angle_gamma   90.00
#
_symmetry.space_group_name_H-M   'P 1'
#
loop_
_entity.id
_entity.type
_entity.pdbx_description
1 polymer ?
#
loop_
_entity_poly.entity_id
_entity_poly.type
_entity_poly.pdbx_seq_one_letter_code
_entity_poly.pdbx_strand_id
1 'polypeptide(L)'
;MPDLNLDLFSFELNSAYDFNRDSLKLDDIQMTFRTPALTFLNINGSARFTAYDEGIYTSPNGNVKSPTRINQTLLSAGKGLVGLTFFGLSFSTSFSSEGVSLAGANSTDTSSAFDSLSGTVGERFLRRINYTEKPADIFGDQTDGYSPFSIPWRMNMNLNFSYNQPFKHQITRRLDFSATIDFSMTQTWKVGTSLNYDFVSNQFNSPTINITKDLDCFDLRFTWYPIGFSQGFYLRFGIKAPQLQDMKIEKRDLPGYR
;
A
#
# COMPACT_ATOMS: atom_id res chain seq x y z
N MET A 1 29.43 15.73 -2.10
CA MET A 1 28.30 14.83 -2.38
C MET A 1 28.11 14.86 -3.88
N PRO A 2 28.09 13.73 -4.61
CA PRO A 2 27.87 13.77 -6.05
C PRO A 2 26.41 14.19 -6.29
N ASP A 3 26.18 15.07 -7.27
CA ASP A 3 24.84 15.49 -7.70
C ASP A 3 24.03 14.27 -8.15
N LEU A 4 23.11 13.82 -7.30
CA LEU A 4 22.16 12.77 -7.64
C LEU A 4 21.01 13.44 -8.39
N ASN A 5 20.96 13.29 -9.70
CA ASN A 5 19.81 13.68 -10.50
C ASN A 5 18.58 12.89 -10.04
N LEU A 6 17.70 13.57 -9.29
CA LEU A 6 16.49 12.99 -8.72
C LEU A 6 15.32 13.25 -9.67
N ASP A 7 14.87 12.22 -10.40
CA ASP A 7 13.65 12.26 -11.20
C ASP A 7 12.43 12.25 -10.27
N LEU A 8 12.00 13.45 -9.87
CA LEU A 8 10.88 13.65 -8.96
C LEU A 8 9.54 13.23 -9.59
N PHE A 9 9.37 13.44 -10.89
CA PHE A 9 8.10 13.26 -11.54
C PHE A 9 8.29 12.93 -13.02
N SER A 10 7.75 11.81 -13.46
CA SER A 10 7.68 11.43 -14.86
C SER A 10 6.24 11.33 -15.29
N PHE A 11 5.89 11.94 -16.41
CA PHE A 11 4.57 11.82 -17.02
C PHE A 11 4.69 11.55 -18.52
N GLU A 12 3.69 10.85 -19.06
CA GLU A 12 3.57 10.52 -20.47
C GLU A 12 2.17 10.92 -20.94
N LEU A 13 2.10 11.50 -22.15
CA LEU A 13 0.85 11.94 -22.78
C LEU A 13 0.71 11.25 -24.13
N ASN A 14 -0.40 10.53 -24.30
CA ASN A 14 -0.71 9.78 -25.51
C ASN A 14 -2.06 10.20 -26.07
N SER A 15 -2.11 10.52 -27.36
CA SER A 15 -3.33 10.78 -28.13
C SER A 15 -3.03 10.47 -29.60
N ALA A 16 -4.04 10.06 -30.36
CA ALA A 16 -3.92 9.71 -31.76
C ALA A 16 -4.96 10.46 -32.59
N TYR A 17 -4.65 10.68 -33.87
CA TYR A 17 -5.57 11.29 -34.83
C TYR A 17 -5.81 10.34 -36.00
N ASP A 18 -7.04 9.90 -36.18
CA ASP A 18 -7.47 9.01 -37.26
C ASP A 18 -8.06 9.83 -38.42
N PHE A 19 -7.36 9.83 -39.55
CA PHE A 19 -7.79 10.55 -40.75
C PHE A 19 -8.98 9.90 -41.47
N ASN A 20 -9.22 8.59 -41.25
CA ASN A 20 -10.23 7.80 -41.95
C ASN A 20 -11.59 7.81 -41.25
N ARG A 21 -11.67 8.31 -40.01
CA ARG A 21 -12.92 8.43 -39.26
C ARG A 21 -13.81 9.57 -39.79
N ASP A 22 -15.09 9.29 -40.04
CA ASP A 22 -16.06 10.31 -40.48
C ASP A 22 -16.33 11.38 -39.41
N SER A 23 -16.19 11.02 -38.13
CA SER A 23 -16.36 11.92 -36.99
C SER A 23 -15.49 11.48 -35.81
N LEU A 24 -15.23 12.39 -34.87
CA LEU A 24 -14.42 12.11 -33.67
C LEU A 24 -13.01 11.60 -34.01
N LYS A 25 -12.33 12.30 -34.92
CA LYS A 25 -11.01 11.93 -35.44
C LYS A 25 -9.89 11.91 -34.39
N LEU A 26 -9.98 12.73 -33.34
CA LEU A 26 -8.98 12.81 -32.28
C LEU A 26 -9.34 11.86 -31.12
N ASP A 27 -8.49 10.92 -30.78
CA ASP A 27 -8.72 10.06 -29.62
C ASP A 27 -8.52 10.82 -28.29
N ASP A 28 -9.16 10.32 -27.24
CA ASP A 28 -8.99 10.81 -25.89
C ASP A 28 -7.50 10.85 -25.50
N ILE A 29 -7.11 11.93 -24.84
CA ILE A 29 -5.75 12.15 -24.35
C ILE A 29 -5.58 11.36 -23.06
N GLN A 30 -4.68 10.39 -23.08
CA GLN A 30 -4.31 9.58 -21.94
C GLN A 30 -3.03 10.14 -21.33
N MET A 31 -3.05 10.41 -20.03
CA MET A 31 -1.91 10.82 -19.24
C MET A 31 -1.58 9.71 -18.25
N THR A 32 -0.33 9.29 -18.17
CA THR A 32 0.16 8.48 -17.06
C THR A 32 1.21 9.27 -16.32
N PHE A 33 1.27 9.15 -15.00
CA PHE A 33 2.30 9.81 -14.20
C PHE A 33 2.74 8.94 -13.04
N ARG A 34 4.01 9.06 -12.66
CA ARG A 34 4.61 8.36 -11.52
C ARG A 34 5.73 9.19 -10.91
N THR A 35 6.02 8.91 -9.64
CA THR A 35 7.08 9.57 -8.86
C THR A 35 8.16 8.55 -8.48
N PRO A 36 9.22 8.37 -9.29
CA PRO A 36 10.26 7.36 -9.01
C PRO A 36 11.29 7.81 -7.96
N ALA A 37 11.44 9.11 -7.72
CA ALA A 37 12.37 9.67 -6.73
C ALA A 37 12.19 9.16 -5.29
N LEU A 38 10.95 8.85 -4.89
CA LEU A 38 10.64 8.47 -3.52
C LEU A 38 10.59 6.94 -3.42
N THR A 39 11.71 6.30 -3.14
CA THR A 39 11.79 4.83 -3.01
C THR A 39 10.93 4.27 -1.89
N PHE A 40 10.60 5.08 -0.88
CA PHE A 40 9.67 4.75 0.20
C PHE A 40 8.20 4.93 -0.15
N LEU A 41 7.92 5.62 -1.25
CA LEU A 41 6.59 6.04 -1.60
C LEU A 41 6.32 5.85 -3.09
N ASN A 42 5.53 4.83 -3.41
CA ASN A 42 5.09 4.62 -4.77
C ASN A 42 3.82 5.43 -5.04
N ILE A 43 3.96 6.46 -5.86
CA ILE A 43 2.84 7.21 -6.42
C ILE A 43 2.75 6.86 -7.90
N ASN A 44 1.61 6.32 -8.29
CA ASN A 44 1.27 6.12 -9.69
C ASN A 44 -0.13 6.68 -9.96
N GLY A 45 -0.35 7.19 -11.15
CA GLY A 45 -1.63 7.74 -11.52
C GLY A 45 -1.82 7.79 -13.02
N SER A 46 -3.07 7.93 -13.40
CA SER A 46 -3.48 8.06 -14.79
C SER A 46 -4.69 8.98 -14.89
N ALA A 47 -4.75 9.74 -15.97
CA ALA A 47 -5.87 10.60 -16.28
C ALA A 47 -6.26 10.38 -17.74
N ARG A 48 -7.55 10.47 -18.03
CA ARG A 48 -8.05 10.51 -19.40
C ARG A 48 -8.83 11.78 -19.60
N PHE A 49 -8.55 12.44 -20.71
CA PHE A 49 -9.21 13.66 -21.12
C PHE A 49 -9.81 13.48 -22.50
N THR A 50 -10.91 14.14 -22.74
CA THR A 50 -11.60 14.15 -24.02
C THR A 50 -11.64 15.57 -24.57
N ALA A 51 -11.43 15.72 -25.87
CA ALA A 51 -11.55 17.02 -26.52
C ALA A 51 -12.98 17.34 -26.96
N TYR A 52 -13.87 16.33 -26.98
CA TYR A 52 -15.20 16.44 -27.57
C TYR A 52 -16.28 16.75 -26.55
N ASP A 53 -17.22 17.59 -26.96
CA ASP A 53 -18.45 17.86 -26.25
C ASP A 53 -19.41 16.67 -26.36
N GLU A 54 -20.47 16.72 -25.58
CA GLU A 54 -21.47 15.65 -25.50
C GLU A 54 -22.87 16.16 -25.81
N GLY A 55 -23.67 15.26 -26.40
CA GLY A 55 -25.07 15.49 -26.74
C GLY A 55 -25.91 14.29 -26.36
N ILE A 56 -27.22 14.39 -26.62
CA ILE A 56 -28.17 13.31 -26.38
C ILE A 56 -28.54 12.71 -27.73
N TYR A 57 -28.20 11.44 -27.93
CA TYR A 57 -28.75 10.67 -29.02
C TYR A 57 -30.15 10.19 -28.63
N THR A 58 -31.14 10.48 -29.49
CA THR A 58 -32.50 9.96 -29.36
C THR A 58 -32.73 8.93 -30.45
N SER A 59 -33.07 7.70 -30.05
CA SER A 59 -33.39 6.62 -31.00
C SER A 59 -34.53 7.04 -31.95
N PRO A 60 -34.58 6.54 -33.20
CA PRO A 60 -35.65 6.84 -34.16
C PRO A 60 -37.07 6.59 -33.61
N ASN A 61 -37.20 5.69 -32.64
CA ASN A 61 -38.47 5.35 -31.98
C ASN A 61 -38.77 6.22 -30.74
N GLY A 62 -37.96 7.25 -30.45
CA GLY A 62 -38.15 8.21 -29.34
C GLY A 62 -37.89 7.69 -27.92
N ASN A 63 -37.83 6.37 -27.73
CA ASN A 63 -37.87 5.75 -26.40
C ASN A 63 -36.53 5.73 -25.66
N VAL A 64 -35.40 5.86 -26.34
CA VAL A 64 -34.06 5.77 -25.72
C VAL A 64 -33.30 7.08 -25.93
N LYS A 65 -32.94 7.71 -24.82
CA LYS A 65 -32.02 8.85 -24.77
C LYS A 65 -30.71 8.40 -24.15
N SER A 66 -29.62 8.50 -24.90
CA SER A 66 -28.29 8.10 -24.42
C SER A 66 -27.29 9.21 -24.67
N PRO A 67 -26.39 9.51 -23.71
CA PRO A 67 -25.34 10.47 -23.94
C PRO A 67 -24.39 9.93 -25.01
N THR A 68 -24.01 10.79 -25.94
CA THR A 68 -23.05 10.46 -27.00
C THR A 68 -22.08 11.62 -27.19
N ARG A 69 -20.88 11.30 -27.67
CA ARG A 69 -19.93 12.32 -28.10
C ARG A 69 -20.40 12.93 -29.42
N ILE A 70 -20.37 14.25 -29.50
CA ILE A 70 -20.66 14.97 -30.72
C ILE A 70 -19.36 15.46 -31.34
N ASN A 71 -19.33 15.59 -32.67
CA ASN A 71 -18.15 16.06 -33.40
C ASN A 71 -17.94 17.58 -33.27
N GLN A 72 -18.03 18.08 -32.04
CA GLN A 72 -17.81 19.47 -31.65
C GLN A 72 -16.80 19.46 -30.51
N THR A 73 -15.72 20.21 -30.64
CA THR A 73 -14.71 20.26 -29.57
C THR A 73 -15.22 21.13 -28.41
N LEU A 74 -14.86 20.79 -27.18
CA LEU A 74 -15.16 21.59 -25.99
C LEU A 74 -14.68 23.04 -26.15
N LEU A 75 -13.55 23.22 -26.84
CA LEU A 75 -12.98 24.54 -27.13
C LEU A 75 -13.92 25.35 -28.04
N SER A 76 -14.43 24.74 -29.11
CA SER A 76 -15.38 25.41 -30.02
C SER A 76 -16.73 25.73 -29.36
N ALA A 77 -17.12 24.96 -28.34
CA ALA A 77 -18.32 25.18 -27.54
C ALA A 77 -18.11 26.17 -26.38
N GLY A 78 -16.90 26.72 -26.18
CA GLY A 78 -16.57 27.62 -25.06
C GLY A 78 -16.57 26.94 -23.69
N LYS A 79 -16.44 25.60 -23.63
CA LYS A 79 -16.52 24.78 -22.40
C LYS A 79 -15.15 24.39 -21.83
N GLY A 80 -14.05 24.88 -22.41
CA GLY A 80 -12.67 24.58 -22.02
C GLY A 80 -11.91 23.79 -23.08
N LEU A 81 -10.65 23.45 -22.80
CA LEU A 81 -9.79 22.75 -23.77
C LEU A 81 -10.12 21.26 -23.86
N VAL A 82 -10.18 20.61 -22.70
CA VAL A 82 -10.42 19.17 -22.58
C VAL A 82 -11.23 18.90 -21.30
N GLY A 83 -12.05 17.85 -21.32
CA GLY A 83 -12.83 17.40 -20.17
C GLY A 83 -12.20 16.16 -19.55
N LEU A 84 -12.08 16.12 -18.23
CA LEU A 84 -11.60 14.94 -17.51
C LEU A 84 -12.68 13.85 -17.52
N THR A 85 -12.37 12.69 -18.11
CA THR A 85 -13.27 11.52 -18.13
C THR A 85 -12.88 10.46 -17.12
N PHE A 86 -11.60 10.40 -16.77
CA PHE A 86 -11.10 9.46 -15.77
C PHE A 86 -9.90 10.05 -15.05
N PHE A 87 -9.79 9.80 -13.75
CA PHE A 87 -8.60 10.07 -12.96
C PHE A 87 -8.43 8.96 -11.92
N GLY A 88 -7.33 8.24 -12.02
CA GLY A 88 -6.91 7.22 -11.06
C GLY A 88 -5.61 7.66 -10.39
N LEU A 89 -5.54 7.51 -9.08
CA LEU A 89 -4.34 7.78 -8.29
C LEU A 89 -4.20 6.67 -7.26
N SER A 90 -3.04 6.02 -7.24
CA SER A 90 -2.67 5.04 -6.23
C SER A 90 -1.42 5.51 -5.51
N PHE A 91 -1.51 5.48 -4.19
CA PHE A 91 -0.43 5.75 -3.26
C PHE A 91 -0.17 4.47 -2.50
N SER A 92 1.08 4.03 -2.42
CA SER A 92 1.45 2.89 -1.59
C SER A 92 2.80 3.08 -0.93
N THR A 93 2.90 2.65 0.31
CA THR A 93 4.09 2.78 1.13
C THR A 93 4.20 1.61 2.10
N SER A 94 5.43 1.25 2.45
CA SER A 94 5.74 0.12 3.29
C SER A 94 6.78 0.49 4.35
N PHE A 95 6.44 0.21 5.60
CA PHE A 95 7.28 0.45 6.77
C PHE A 95 7.59 -0.87 7.46
N SER A 96 8.72 -0.93 8.15
CA SER A 96 9.13 -2.08 8.93
C SER A 96 9.91 -1.68 10.19
N SER A 97 10.23 -2.66 11.03
CA SER A 97 11.09 -2.51 12.21
C SER A 97 12.45 -1.90 11.88
N GLU A 98 12.97 -2.12 10.67
CA GLU A 98 14.22 -1.57 10.18
C GLU A 98 14.05 -0.14 9.60
N GLY A 99 12.87 0.45 9.76
CA GLY A 99 12.47 1.72 9.17
C GLY A 99 11.74 1.55 7.86
N VAL A 100 11.77 2.59 7.02
CA VAL A 100 11.06 2.60 5.75
C VAL A 100 11.80 1.70 4.76
N SER A 101 11.14 0.71 4.16
CA SER A 101 11.82 -0.21 3.26
C SER A 101 12.05 0.46 1.89
N LEU A 102 13.28 0.87 1.59
CA LEU A 102 13.65 1.38 0.27
C LEU A 102 13.80 0.21 -0.71
N ALA A 103 13.08 0.23 -1.83
CA ALA A 103 13.29 -0.73 -2.91
C ALA A 103 14.73 -0.60 -3.44
N GLY A 104 15.58 -1.61 -3.21
CA GLY A 104 16.96 -1.68 -3.70
C GLY A 104 18.08 -1.48 -2.66
N ALA A 105 17.75 -1.26 -1.38
CA ALA A 105 18.74 -1.29 -0.32
C ALA A 105 18.89 -2.73 0.21
N ASN A 106 19.91 -3.44 -0.26
CA ASN A 106 20.43 -4.58 0.49
C ASN A 106 20.90 -4.04 1.83
N SER A 107 20.16 -4.33 2.90
CA SER A 107 20.63 -4.15 4.27
C SER A 107 21.80 -5.10 4.47
N THR A 108 23.02 -4.64 4.20
CA THR A 108 24.24 -5.30 4.69
C THR A 108 24.13 -5.33 6.20
N ASP A 109 23.90 -6.54 6.72
CA ASP A 109 24.14 -6.91 8.11
C ASP A 109 25.39 -6.21 8.60
N THR A 110 25.23 -5.26 9.52
CA THR A 110 26.35 -4.88 10.38
C THR A 110 26.50 -6.01 11.38
N SER A 111 27.05 -7.13 10.89
CA SER A 111 27.52 -8.21 11.75
C SER A 111 28.40 -7.59 12.82
N SER A 112 27.94 -7.79 14.06
CA SER A 112 28.61 -7.40 15.29
C SER A 112 30.09 -7.73 15.19
N ALA A 113 30.92 -6.69 15.16
CA ALA A 113 32.35 -6.83 15.36
C ALA A 113 32.54 -7.55 16.71
N PHE A 114 32.99 -8.79 16.64
CA PHE A 114 33.41 -9.58 17.78
C PHE A 114 34.59 -8.83 18.39
N ASP A 115 34.38 -8.13 19.51
CA ASP A 115 35.43 -7.44 20.24
C ASP A 115 36.36 -8.49 20.83
N SER A 116 37.42 -8.81 20.09
CA SER A 116 38.48 -9.69 20.55
C SER A 116 39.13 -9.05 21.76
N LEU A 117 38.78 -9.53 22.96
CA LEU A 117 39.51 -9.26 24.20
C LEU A 117 40.96 -9.76 24.09
N SER A 118 41.81 -8.94 23.47
CA SER A 118 43.26 -9.08 23.46
C SER A 118 43.89 -7.70 23.61
N GLY A 119 43.55 -7.00 24.70
CA GLY A 119 44.17 -5.73 25.08
C GLY A 119 44.87 -5.85 26.44
N THR A 120 46.19 -5.77 26.43
CA THR A 120 47.05 -5.78 27.62
C THR A 120 46.68 -4.63 28.58
N VAL A 121 47.02 -4.76 29.87
CA VAL A 121 46.62 -3.84 30.96
C VAL A 121 46.95 -2.36 30.67
N GLY A 122 47.89 -2.06 29.78
CA GLY A 122 48.30 -0.70 29.40
C GLY A 122 47.30 0.08 28.53
N GLU A 123 46.51 -0.56 27.66
CA GLU A 123 45.58 0.16 26.75
C GLU A 123 44.39 0.79 27.50
N ARG A 124 44.09 0.28 28.69
CA ARG A 124 43.00 0.77 29.56
C ARG A 124 43.30 2.16 30.11
N PHE A 125 44.57 2.53 30.24
CA PHE A 125 45.00 3.86 30.68
C PHE A 125 45.01 4.88 29.55
N LEU A 126 45.26 4.46 28.30
CA LEU A 126 45.24 5.35 27.13
C LEU A 126 43.82 5.77 26.71
N ARG A 127 42.78 5.00 27.11
CA ARG A 127 41.37 5.36 26.84
C ARG A 127 40.88 6.57 27.65
N ARG A 128 41.58 6.99 28.71
CA ARG A 128 41.22 8.20 29.48
C ARG A 128 41.75 9.51 28.89
N ILE A 129 42.73 9.46 27.99
CA ILE A 129 43.41 10.68 27.49
C ILE A 129 42.79 11.23 26.20
N ASN A 130 42.02 10.42 25.48
CA ASN A 130 41.24 10.84 24.31
C ASN A 130 39.75 10.80 24.65
N TYR A 131 39.28 11.82 25.38
CA TYR A 131 37.86 12.06 25.59
C TYR A 131 37.29 12.67 24.31
N THR A 132 36.80 11.84 23.39
CA THR A 132 35.92 12.31 22.31
C THR A 132 34.55 12.53 22.95
N GLU A 133 34.04 13.76 22.91
CA GLU A 133 32.66 14.03 23.34
C GLU A 133 31.71 13.16 22.52
N LYS A 134 31.17 12.11 23.15
CA LYS A 134 30.06 11.37 22.57
C LYS A 134 28.83 12.29 22.66
N PRO A 135 28.09 12.50 21.57
CA PRO A 135 26.84 13.25 21.64
C PRO A 135 25.94 12.61 22.71
N ALA A 136 25.16 13.45 23.41
CA ALA A 136 24.24 12.96 24.44
C ALA A 136 23.33 11.89 23.84
N ASP A 137 23.47 10.67 24.33
CA ASP A 137 22.61 9.54 23.97
C ASP A 137 21.29 9.70 24.71
N ILE A 138 20.41 10.53 24.15
CA ILE A 138 19.10 10.87 24.73
C ILE A 138 18.20 9.62 24.82
N PHE A 139 18.44 8.62 23.97
CA PHE A 139 17.60 7.42 23.86
C PHE A 139 18.22 6.16 24.50
N GLY A 140 19.46 6.25 24.99
CA GLY A 140 20.19 5.15 25.63
C GLY A 140 20.60 4.03 24.68
N ASP A 141 20.52 4.25 23.36
CA ASP A 141 20.72 3.22 22.33
C ASP A 141 22.20 2.88 22.08
N GLN A 142 23.11 3.70 22.59
CA GLN A 142 24.57 3.54 22.52
C GLN A 142 25.19 3.23 23.89
N THR A 143 24.37 2.94 24.91
CA THR A 143 24.82 2.58 26.26
C THR A 143 25.32 1.13 26.30
N ASP A 144 26.49 0.90 26.91
CA ASP A 144 27.06 -0.44 27.07
C ASP A 144 26.06 -1.35 27.83
N GLY A 145 25.61 -2.43 27.19
CA GLY A 145 24.58 -3.34 27.73
C GLY A 145 23.16 -3.10 27.20
N TYR A 146 22.96 -2.08 26.35
CA TYR A 146 21.73 -1.92 25.59
C TYR A 146 21.59 -3.05 24.56
N SER A 147 20.60 -3.91 24.75
CA SER A 147 20.14 -4.84 23.73
C SER A 147 18.85 -4.25 23.17
N PRO A 148 18.79 -3.80 21.90
CA PRO A 148 17.54 -3.35 21.33
C PRO A 148 16.56 -4.52 21.34
N PHE A 149 15.48 -4.38 22.10
CA PHE A 149 14.33 -5.27 21.96
C PHE A 149 13.63 -4.89 20.65
N SER A 150 14.13 -5.40 19.52
CA SER A 150 13.54 -5.17 18.21
C SER A 150 12.45 -6.21 17.97
N ILE A 151 11.20 -5.80 18.05
CA ILE A 151 10.10 -6.67 17.65
C ILE A 151 9.85 -6.46 16.16
N PRO A 152 10.09 -7.47 15.29
CA PRO A 152 10.00 -7.25 13.87
C PRO A 152 8.55 -7.02 13.46
N TRP A 153 8.33 -5.94 12.74
CA TRP A 153 7.02 -5.54 12.28
C TRP A 153 7.08 -5.02 10.85
N ARG A 154 5.97 -5.11 10.13
CA ARG A 154 5.80 -4.60 8.78
C ARG A 154 4.41 -4.03 8.64
N MET A 155 4.31 -2.84 8.06
CA MET A 155 3.06 -2.18 7.74
C MET A 155 3.07 -1.79 6.27
N ASN A 156 2.11 -2.31 5.50
CA ASN A 156 1.86 -1.89 4.13
C ASN A 156 0.59 -1.05 4.11
N MET A 157 0.66 0.15 3.54
CA MET A 157 -0.47 1.03 3.36
C MET A 157 -0.68 1.31 1.88
N ASN A 158 -1.94 1.34 1.47
CA ASN A 158 -2.33 1.68 0.13
C ASN A 158 -3.59 2.56 0.16
N LEU A 159 -3.58 3.62 -0.64
CA LEU A 159 -4.71 4.52 -0.84
C LEU A 159 -4.96 4.64 -2.34
N ASN A 160 -6.15 4.23 -2.77
CA ASN A 160 -6.58 4.32 -4.16
C ASN A 160 -7.71 5.31 -4.28
N PHE A 161 -7.55 6.28 -5.17
CA PHE A 161 -8.60 7.18 -5.60
C PHE A 161 -8.93 6.90 -7.05
N SER A 162 -10.22 6.78 -7.35
CA SER A 162 -10.72 6.61 -8.71
C SER A 162 -11.90 7.53 -8.93
N TYR A 163 -11.80 8.36 -9.96
CA TYR A 163 -12.87 9.18 -10.49
C TYR A 163 -13.13 8.77 -11.94
N ASN A 164 -14.37 8.44 -12.25
CA ASN A 164 -14.78 8.05 -13.59
C ASN A 164 -16.06 8.81 -13.96
N GLN A 165 -15.98 9.61 -15.02
CA GLN A 165 -17.07 10.37 -15.59
C GLN A 165 -17.00 10.31 -17.13
N PRO A 166 -17.40 9.18 -17.75
CA PRO A 166 -17.36 9.03 -19.21
C PRO A 166 -18.27 10.04 -19.94
N PHE A 167 -19.36 10.46 -19.30
CA PHE A 167 -20.31 11.48 -19.77
C PHE A 167 -20.80 12.33 -18.60
N LYS A 168 -21.36 13.52 -18.88
CA LYS A 168 -22.00 14.37 -17.85
C LYS A 168 -22.99 13.56 -17.04
N HIS A 169 -22.97 13.82 -15.74
CA HIS A 169 -23.90 13.24 -14.77
C HIS A 169 -23.79 11.72 -14.60
N GLN A 170 -22.86 11.04 -15.28
CA GLN A 170 -22.52 9.64 -15.04
C GLN A 170 -21.23 9.56 -14.22
N ILE A 171 -21.33 9.83 -12.93
CA ILE A 171 -20.16 9.96 -12.05
C ILE A 171 -20.04 8.74 -11.15
N THR A 172 -18.89 8.08 -11.18
CA THR A 172 -18.49 7.08 -10.18
C THR A 172 -17.22 7.55 -9.49
N ARG A 173 -17.22 7.53 -8.15
CA ARG A 173 -16.09 7.90 -7.31
C ARG A 173 -15.81 6.78 -6.33
N ARG A 174 -14.53 6.48 -6.12
CA ARG A 174 -14.05 5.56 -5.09
C ARG A 174 -12.83 6.15 -4.42
N LEU A 175 -12.75 5.98 -3.11
CA LEU A 175 -11.58 6.31 -2.31
C LEU A 175 -11.43 5.18 -1.30
N ASP A 176 -10.52 4.28 -1.59
CA ASP A 176 -10.31 3.05 -0.84
C ASP A 176 -8.95 3.11 -0.15
N PHE A 177 -8.93 2.87 1.15
CA PHE A 177 -7.71 2.69 1.92
C PHE A 177 -7.59 1.24 2.37
N SER A 178 -6.40 0.69 2.24
CA SER A 178 -6.06 -0.60 2.80
C SER A 178 -4.76 -0.53 3.59
N ALA A 179 -4.73 -1.26 4.69
CA ALA A 179 -3.55 -1.42 5.52
C ALA A 179 -3.40 -2.89 5.93
N THR A 180 -2.19 -3.40 5.83
CA THR A 180 -1.81 -4.72 6.36
C THR A 180 -0.66 -4.53 7.34
N ILE A 181 -0.82 -5.01 8.56
CA ILE A 181 0.18 -4.92 9.63
C ILE A 181 0.51 -6.33 10.06
N ASP A 182 1.78 -6.72 9.94
CA ASP A 182 2.32 -7.97 10.42
C ASP A 182 3.32 -7.68 11.53
N PHE A 183 3.23 -8.39 12.64
CA PHE A 183 4.06 -8.15 13.81
C PHE A 183 4.35 -9.48 14.52
N SER A 184 5.62 -9.76 14.80
CA SER A 184 6.03 -10.98 15.51
C SER A 184 6.42 -10.66 16.95
N MET A 185 5.46 -10.71 17.87
CA MET A 185 5.66 -10.38 19.30
C MET A 185 6.82 -11.16 19.94
N THR A 186 6.98 -12.41 19.53
CA THR A 186 8.11 -13.29 19.91
C THR A 186 8.40 -14.23 18.74
N GLN A 187 9.41 -15.11 18.85
CA GLN A 187 9.68 -16.13 17.84
C GLN A 187 8.49 -17.08 17.59
N THR A 188 7.60 -17.24 18.57
CA THR A 188 6.45 -18.15 18.49
C THR A 188 5.14 -17.44 18.24
N TRP A 189 5.01 -16.15 18.57
CA TRP A 189 3.79 -15.38 18.39
C TRP A 189 3.85 -14.48 17.16
N LYS A 190 2.89 -14.66 16.25
CA LYS A 190 2.71 -13.81 15.07
C LYS A 190 1.29 -13.26 15.05
N VAL A 191 1.17 -11.97 14.81
CA VAL A 191 -0.11 -11.27 14.65
C VAL A 191 -0.10 -10.57 13.30
N GLY A 192 -1.13 -10.80 12.50
CA GLY A 192 -1.33 -10.16 11.20
C GLY A 192 -2.72 -9.57 11.13
N THR A 193 -2.82 -8.29 10.83
CA THR A 193 -4.09 -7.55 10.75
C THR A 193 -4.23 -6.96 9.36
N SER A 194 -5.40 -7.12 8.74
CA SER A 194 -5.77 -6.43 7.51
C SER A 194 -6.99 -5.54 7.75
N LEU A 195 -6.93 -4.34 7.21
CA LEU A 195 -7.96 -3.31 7.28
C LEU A 195 -8.21 -2.80 5.87
N ASN A 196 -9.47 -2.72 5.47
CA ASN A 196 -9.88 -2.02 4.27
C ASN A 196 -11.01 -1.05 4.64
N TYR A 197 -10.99 0.15 4.10
CA TYR A 197 -11.95 1.19 4.40
C TYR A 197 -12.30 1.95 3.13
N ASP A 198 -13.60 2.01 2.81
CA ASP A 198 -14.13 2.80 1.70
C ASP A 198 -14.66 4.12 2.26
N PHE A 199 -13.99 5.23 1.92
CA PHE A 199 -14.36 6.57 2.35
C PHE A 199 -15.63 7.10 1.68
N VAL A 200 -16.04 6.54 0.53
CA VAL A 200 -17.25 6.95 -0.18
C VAL A 200 -18.49 6.34 0.49
N SER A 201 -18.43 5.05 0.82
CA SER A 201 -19.53 4.37 1.55
C SER A 201 -19.41 4.50 3.08
N ASN A 202 -18.31 5.07 3.57
CA ASN A 202 -17.99 5.31 4.97
C ASN A 202 -17.98 4.01 5.81
N GLN A 203 -17.45 2.93 5.25
CA GLN A 203 -17.54 1.58 5.83
C GLN A 203 -16.20 0.83 5.78
N PHE A 204 -15.97 0.03 6.82
CA PHE A 204 -14.88 -0.93 6.84
C PHE A 204 -15.26 -2.20 6.07
N ASN A 205 -14.40 -2.61 5.15
CA ASN A 205 -14.58 -3.78 4.31
C ASN A 205 -13.83 -4.98 4.91
N SER A 206 -14.54 -5.77 5.71
CA SER A 206 -14.08 -7.07 6.24
C SER A 206 -12.67 -7.04 6.87
N PRO A 207 -12.45 -6.21 7.91
CA PRO A 207 -11.21 -6.27 8.67
C PRO A 207 -10.96 -7.68 9.21
N THR A 208 -9.70 -8.09 9.28
CA THR A 208 -9.32 -9.41 9.77
C THR A 208 -8.14 -9.31 10.71
N ILE A 209 -8.19 -10.06 11.81
CA ILE A 209 -7.08 -10.20 12.75
C ILE A 209 -6.71 -11.68 12.81
N ASN A 210 -5.46 -12.00 12.49
CA ASN A 210 -4.91 -13.35 12.52
C ASN A 210 -3.86 -13.42 13.62
N ILE A 211 -3.97 -14.39 14.50
CA ILE A 211 -3.04 -14.64 15.59
C ILE A 211 -2.58 -16.09 15.47
N THR A 212 -1.28 -16.30 15.40
CA THR A 212 -0.67 -17.63 15.40
C THR A 212 0.29 -17.75 16.56
N LYS A 213 0.21 -18.87 17.29
CA LYS A 213 1.18 -19.25 18.30
C LYS A 213 1.79 -20.60 17.93
N ASP A 214 3.10 -20.62 17.81
CA ASP A 214 3.89 -21.83 17.65
C ASP A 214 4.19 -22.46 19.03
N LEU A 215 3.90 -23.75 19.17
CA LEU A 215 4.13 -24.57 20.36
C LEU A 215 4.94 -25.82 20.00
N ASP A 216 5.85 -25.69 19.03
CA ASP A 216 6.75 -26.72 18.48
C ASP A 216 5.99 -27.84 17.75
N CYS A 217 5.46 -28.83 18.47
CA CYS A 217 4.62 -29.90 17.92
C CYS A 217 3.17 -29.46 17.66
N PHE A 218 2.72 -28.42 18.36
CA PHE A 218 1.37 -27.88 18.27
C PHE A 218 1.37 -26.49 17.63
N ASP A 219 0.24 -26.12 17.03
CA ASP A 219 -0.01 -24.75 16.60
C ASP A 219 -1.40 -24.29 17.04
N LEU A 220 -1.47 -23.03 17.47
CA LEU A 220 -2.73 -22.32 17.68
C LEU A 220 -2.88 -21.29 16.57
N ARG A 221 -4.03 -21.29 15.91
CA ARG A 221 -4.44 -20.30 14.92
C ARG A 221 -5.78 -19.72 15.33
N PHE A 222 -5.84 -18.41 15.39
CA PHE A 222 -7.05 -17.66 15.69
C PHE A 222 -7.24 -16.60 14.62
N THR A 223 -8.35 -16.67 13.89
CA THR A 223 -8.75 -15.68 12.90
C THR A 223 -10.03 -15.04 13.35
N TRP A 224 -10.07 -13.71 13.42
CA TRP A 224 -11.20 -12.95 13.90
C TRP A 224 -11.60 -11.90 12.87
N TYR A 225 -12.90 -11.89 12.57
CA TYR A 225 -13.58 -10.91 11.73
C TYR A 225 -14.48 -10.07 12.66
N PRO A 226 -14.04 -8.88 13.10
CA PRO A 226 -14.77 -8.12 14.12
C PRO A 226 -16.11 -7.59 13.61
N ILE A 227 -16.23 -7.31 12.31
CA ILE A 227 -17.40 -6.71 11.67
C ILE A 227 -17.56 -7.21 10.22
N GLY A 228 -18.74 -6.96 9.63
CA GLY A 228 -19.07 -7.31 8.25
C GLY A 228 -19.88 -8.60 8.11
N PHE A 229 -20.16 -9.02 6.87
CA PHE A 229 -20.99 -10.20 6.59
C PHE A 229 -20.40 -11.52 7.10
N SER A 230 -19.08 -11.57 7.30
CA SER A 230 -18.37 -12.74 7.84
C SER A 230 -18.00 -12.56 9.31
N GLN A 231 -18.68 -11.66 10.03
CA GLN A 231 -18.39 -11.38 11.44
C GLN A 231 -18.40 -12.68 12.27
N GLY A 232 -17.34 -12.87 13.04
CA GLY A 232 -17.14 -14.12 13.75
C GLY A 232 -15.68 -14.44 13.98
N PHE A 233 -15.40 -15.63 14.50
CA PHE A 233 -14.04 -16.10 14.69
C PHE A 233 -13.88 -17.58 14.33
N TYR A 234 -12.64 -17.94 14.05
CA TYR A 234 -12.19 -19.30 13.88
C TYR A 234 -10.96 -19.54 14.75
N LEU A 235 -11.05 -20.53 15.63
CA LEU A 235 -9.97 -21.00 16.48
C LEU A 235 -9.64 -22.45 16.09
N ARG A 236 -8.37 -22.73 15.84
CA ARG A 236 -7.83 -24.08 15.69
C ARG A 236 -6.63 -24.24 16.61
N PHE A 237 -6.64 -25.29 17.42
CA PHE A 237 -5.48 -25.76 18.15
C PHE A 237 -5.25 -27.23 17.78
N GLY A 238 -4.06 -27.60 17.32
CA GLY A 238 -3.81 -28.97 16.93
C GLY A 238 -2.35 -29.28 16.68
N ILE A 239 -2.08 -30.55 16.38
CA ILE A 239 -0.73 -31.02 16.02
C ILE A 239 -0.38 -30.54 14.61
N LYS A 240 0.87 -30.11 14.39
CA LYS A 240 1.37 -29.67 13.07
C LYS A 240 1.57 -30.82 12.09
N ALA A 241 1.91 -32.01 12.60
CA ALA A 241 2.19 -33.19 11.80
C ALA A 241 0.98 -33.60 10.94
N PRO A 242 1.13 -33.71 9.61
CA PRO A 242 0.02 -34.06 8.72
C PRO A 242 -0.61 -35.43 9.02
N GLN A 243 0.14 -36.36 9.62
CA GLN A 243 -0.36 -37.70 9.96
C GLN A 243 -1.26 -37.73 11.21
N LEU A 244 -1.33 -36.64 11.99
CA LEU A 244 -2.08 -36.55 13.25
C LEU A 244 -3.12 -35.41 13.23
N GLN A 245 -3.67 -35.10 12.05
CA GLN A 245 -4.64 -34.01 11.88
C GLN A 245 -5.96 -34.22 12.65
N ASP A 246 -6.26 -35.45 13.05
CA ASP A 246 -7.45 -35.79 13.83
C ASP A 246 -7.36 -35.30 15.29
N MET A 247 -6.15 -35.07 15.80
CA MET A 247 -5.91 -34.47 17.11
C MET A 247 -5.93 -32.94 17.01
N LYS A 248 -7.13 -32.39 16.83
CA LYS A 248 -7.37 -30.95 16.80
C LYS A 248 -8.62 -30.56 17.57
N ILE A 249 -8.56 -29.38 18.17
CA ILE A 249 -9.70 -28.68 18.75
C ILE A 249 -9.99 -27.51 17.83
N GLU A 250 -11.20 -27.49 17.27
CA GLU A 250 -11.68 -26.39 16.44
C GLU A 250 -12.92 -25.76 17.07
N LYS A 251 -12.97 -24.44 17.09
CA LYS A 251 -14.15 -23.68 17.46
C LYS A 251 -14.38 -22.61 16.41
N ARG A 252 -15.59 -22.56 15.86
CA ARG A 252 -15.97 -21.58 14.85
C ARG A 252 -17.26 -20.92 15.29
N ASP A 253 -17.29 -19.60 15.23
CA ASP A 253 -18.51 -18.80 15.34
C ASP A 253 -18.55 -17.93 14.09
N LEU A 254 -19.16 -18.44 13.03
CA LEU A 254 -19.28 -17.74 11.74
C LEU A 254 -20.74 -17.86 11.31
N PRO A 255 -21.28 -16.93 10.51
CA PRO A 255 -22.72 -16.88 10.22
C PRO A 255 -23.29 -18.17 9.59
N GLY A 256 -22.48 -18.94 8.86
CA GLY A 256 -22.88 -20.24 8.30
C GLY A 256 -22.77 -21.44 9.25
N TYR A 257 -22.29 -21.23 10.48
CA TYR A 257 -22.07 -22.26 11.51
C TYR A 257 -22.80 -21.93 12.83
N ARG A 258 -23.63 -20.88 12.83
CA ARG A 258 -24.50 -20.51 13.96
C ARG A 258 -25.80 -21.28 13.94
#